data_AF-A0A968CT41-F1
#
_entry.id   AF-A0A968CT41-F1
#
_cell.length_a   1.000
_cell.length_b   1.000
_cell.length_c   1.000
_cell.angle_alpha   90.00
_cell.angle_beta   90.00
_cell.angle_gamma   90.00
#
_symmetry.space_group_name_H-M   'P 1'
#
loop_
_entity.id
_entity.type
_entity.pdbx_description
1 polymer ?
#
loop_
_entity_poly.entity_id
_entity_poly.type
_entity_poly.pdbx_seq_one_letter_code
_entity_poly.pdbx_strand_id
1 'polypeptide(L)' 'MGDSREEFYSPGFDFMTLIAPESVDLIRSNFKRHMSGEDIEPYEYVLLNKKGEKIEAIITTKLI' A
#
# COMPACT_ATOMS: atom_id res chain seq x y z
N MET A 1 2.58 8.94 -9.07
CA MET A 1 2.06 9.56 -7.84
C MET A 1 1.66 10.98 -8.16
N GLY A 2 0.35 11.26 -8.22
CA GLY A 2 -0.22 12.56 -8.59
C GLY A 2 -0.95 13.25 -7.43
N ASP A 3 -0.74 12.74 -6.22
CA ASP A 3 -1.27 13.29 -4.97
C ASP A 3 -0.32 14.35 -4.44
N SER A 4 -0.86 15.50 -4.08
CA SER A 4 -0.08 16.49 -3.33
C SER A 4 0.30 15.90 -1.98
N ARG A 5 1.47 16.27 -1.47
CA ARG A 5 1.95 15.80 -0.14
C ARG A 5 0.88 16.02 0.93
N GLU A 6 0.17 17.13 0.87
CA GLU A 6 -0.91 17.50 1.79
C GLU A 6 -2.10 16.52 1.74
N GLU A 7 -2.44 15.99 0.57
CA GLU A 7 -3.50 14.97 0.42
C GLU A 7 -3.04 13.64 1.02
N PHE A 8 -1.79 13.24 0.75
CA PHE A 8 -1.22 11.98 1.24
C PHE A 8 -1.09 11.94 2.76
N TYR A 9 -0.78 13.06 3.41
CA TYR A 9 -0.69 13.19 4.87
C TYR A 9 -2.03 13.56 5.54
N SER A 10 -3.12 13.65 4.77
CA SER A 10 -4.43 13.96 5.34
C SER A 10 -4.88 12.82 6.26
N PRO A 11 -5.45 13.10 7.45
CA PRO A 11 -5.92 12.08 8.38
C PRO A 11 -7.06 11.20 7.83
N GLY A 12 -7.70 11.62 6.74
CA GLY A 12 -8.71 10.83 6.03
C GLY A 12 -8.18 10.08 4.80
N PHE A 13 -6.88 10.15 4.53
CA PHE A 13 -6.30 9.48 3.38
C PHE A 13 -6.14 7.98 3.67
N ASP A 14 -6.87 7.17 2.90
CA ASP A 14 -6.79 5.73 3.01
C ASP A 14 -5.90 5.16 1.91
N PHE A 15 -4.70 4.72 2.29
CA PHE A 15 -3.71 4.16 1.35
C PHE A 15 -4.24 2.90 0.64
N MET A 16 -5.17 2.16 1.25
CA MET A 16 -5.73 0.94 0.66
C MET A 16 -6.55 1.24 -0.59
N THR A 17 -7.10 2.45 -0.73
CA THR A 17 -7.79 2.89 -1.96
C THR A 17 -6.88 3.01 -3.19
N LEU A 18 -5.57 3.16 -2.98
CA LEU A 18 -4.60 3.18 -4.07
C LEU A 18 -4.20 1.77 -4.51
N ILE A 19 -4.53 0.73 -3.76
CA ILE A 19 -4.10 -0.63 -4.08
C ILE A 19 -5.01 -1.19 -5.16
N ALA A 20 -4.43 -1.76 -6.21
CA ALA A 20 -5.20 -2.43 -7.24
C ALA A 20 -5.98 -3.61 -6.63
N PRO A 21 -7.22 -3.87 -7.08
CA PRO A 21 -8.10 -4.87 -6.46
C PRO A 21 -7.48 -6.28 -6.39
N GLU A 22 -6.61 -6.60 -7.36
CA GLU A 22 -5.85 -7.85 -7.41
C GLU A 22 -4.79 -7.99 -6.31
N SER A 23 -4.27 -6.88 -5.78
CA SER A 23 -3.26 -6.84 -4.72
C SER A 23 -3.83 -6.56 -3.34
N VAL A 24 -5.12 -6.22 -3.22
CA VAL A 24 -5.76 -5.86 -1.94
C VAL A 24 -5.69 -7.01 -0.93
N ASP A 25 -5.98 -8.25 -1.35
CA ASP A 25 -5.97 -9.39 -0.43
C ASP A 25 -4.57 -9.69 0.11
N LEU A 26 -3.55 -9.65 -0.77
CA LEU A 26 -2.14 -9.81 -0.42
C LEU A 26 -1.71 -8.75 0.60
N ILE A 27 -1.99 -7.47 0.32
CA ILE A 27 -1.65 -6.36 1.22
C ILE A 27 -2.36 -6.52 2.56
N ARG A 28 -3.65 -6.87 2.60
CA ARG A 28 -4.40 -7.05 3.87
C ARG A 28 -3.83 -8.18 4.71
N SER A 29 -3.51 -9.31 4.08
CA SER A 29 -2.94 -10.47 4.76
C SER A 29 -1.57 -10.15 5.35
N ASN A 30 -0.68 -9.57 4.53
CA ASN A 30 0.65 -9.16 4.97
C ASN A 30 0.58 -8.03 6.00
N PHE A 31 -0.31 -7.06 5.85
CA PHE A 31 -0.50 -6.01 6.85
C PHE A 31 -0.89 -6.59 8.22
N LYS A 32 -1.81 -7.57 8.26
CA LYS A 32 -2.20 -8.23 9.51
C LYS A 32 -1.04 -8.98 10.16
N ARG A 33 -0.25 -9.71 9.36
CA ARG A 33 0.95 -10.41 9.83
C ARG A 33 2.00 -9.41 10.35
N HIS A 34 2.22 -8.32 9.62
CA HIS A 34 3.15 -7.27 10.00
C HIS A 34 2.73 -6.61 11.32
N MET A 35 1.44 -6.27 11.47
CA MET A 35 0.88 -5.75 12.72
C MET A 35 0.96 -6.73 13.90
N SER A 36 1.15 -8.03 13.64
CA SER A 36 1.33 -9.05 14.67
C SER A 36 2.79 -9.19 15.12
N GLY A 37 3.71 -8.39 14.57
CA GLY A 37 5.14 -8.46 14.89
C GLY A 37 5.94 -9.37 13.96
N GLU A 38 5.32 -9.96 12.93
CA GLU A 38 6.05 -10.76 11.94
C GLU A 38 6.86 -9.85 11.01
N ASP A 39 8.12 -10.22 10.81
CA ASP A 39 8.95 -9.66 9.75
C ASP A 39 8.49 -10.27 8.42
N ILE A 40 8.18 -9.40 7.45
CA ILE A 40 7.68 -9.82 6.14
C ILE A 40 8.71 -9.40 5.10
N GLU A 41 9.14 -10.37 4.31
CA GLU A 41 10.05 -10.13 3.20
C GLU A 41 9.45 -9.14 2.19
N PRO A 42 10.25 -8.31 1.51
CA PRO A 42 9.76 -7.38 0.50
C PRO A 42 8.93 -8.11 -0.56
N TYR A 43 7.78 -7.53 -0.92
CA TYR A 43 6.87 -8.13 -1.91
C TYR A 43 6.40 -7.10 -2.93
N GLU A 44 6.13 -7.60 -4.14
CA GLU A 44 5.58 -6.83 -5.24
C GLU A 44 4.06 -6.67 -5.09
N TYR A 45 3.57 -5.47 -5.42
CA TYR A 45 2.16 -5.14 -5.42
C TYR A 45 1.87 -4.06 -6.47
N VAL A 46 0.60 -3.95 -6.84
CA VAL A 46 0.16 -2.99 -7.84
C VAL A 46 -0.63 -1.87 -7.19
N LEU A 47 -0.23 -0.63 -7.49
CA LEU A 47 -0.93 0.59 -7.16
C LEU A 47 -1.71 1.11 -8.38
N LEU A 48 -2.79 1.82 -8.13
CA LEU A 48 -3.52 2.60 -9.10
C LEU A 48 -3.25 4.07 -8.81
N ASN A 49 -2.87 4.83 -9.84
CA ASN A 49 -2.78 6.28 -9.72
C ASN A 49 -4.18 6.93 -9.85
N LYS A 50 -4.26 8.27 -9.68
CA LYS A 50 -5.52 9.03 -9.86
C LYS A 50 -6.19 8.86 -11.23
N LYS A 51 -5.47 8.39 -12.25
CA LYS A 51 -5.98 8.11 -13.60
C LYS A 51 -6.39 6.64 -13.79
N GLY A 52 -6.25 5.79 -12.77
CA GLY A 52 -6.50 4.36 -12.83
C GLY A 52 -5.38 3.56 -13.53
N GLU A 53 -4.22 4.17 -13.77
CA GLU A 53 -3.08 3.46 -14.35
C GLU A 53 -2.37 2.63 -13.30
N LYS A 54 -1.99 1.41 -13.68
CA LYS A 54 -1.25 0.47 -12.84
C LYS A 54 0.20 0.91 -12.68
N ILE A 55 0.69 0.86 -11.45
CA ILE A 55 2.08 1.11 -11.08
C ILE A 55 2.55 -0.10 -10.30
N GLU A 56 3.54 -0.82 -10.83
CA GLU A 56 4.20 -1.91 -10.12
C GLU A 56 5.18 -1.33 -9.10
N ALA A 57 5.08 -1.78 -7.86
CA ALA A 57 5.90 -1.32 -6.75
C ALA A 57 6.30 -2.48 -5.85
N ILE A 58 7.43 -2.32 -5.16
CA ILE A 58 7.87 -3.23 -4.10
C ILE A 58 7.67 -2.53 -2.77
N ILE A 59 7.02 -3.20 -1.82
CA ILE A 59 6.84 -2.69 -0.47
C ILE A 59 7.74 -3.43 0.51
N THR A 60 8.45 -2.66 1.32
CA THR A 60 9.26 -3.14 2.43
C THR A 60 8.81 -2.40 3.68
N THR A 61 8.19 -3.11 4.62
CA THR A 61 7.68 -2.52 5.87
C THR A 61 8.52 -2.96 7.06
N LYS A 62 8.71 -2.07 8.03
CA LYS A 62 9.36 -2.35 9.30
C LYS A 62 8.54 -1.72 10.42
N LEU A 63 8.29 -2.48 11.49
CA LEU A 63 7.71 -1.92 12.71
C LEU A 63 8.75 -1.03 13.40
N ILE A 64 8.40 0.22 13.67
CA ILE A 64 9.21 1.22 14.40
C ILE A 64 8.63 1.53 15.77
#